data_AF-A0A9E2YEJ8-F1
#
_entry.id   AF-A0A9E2YEJ8-F1
#
_cell.length_a   1.000
_cell.length_b   1.000
_cell.length_c   1.000
_cell.angle_alpha   90.00
_cell.angle_beta   90.00
_cell.angle_gamma   90.00
#
_symmetry.space_group_name_H-M   'P 1'
#
loop_
_entity.id
_entity.type
_entity.pdbx_description
1 polymer ?
#
loop_
_entity_poly.entity_id
_entity_poly.type
_entity_poly.pdbx_seq_one_letter_code
_entity_poly.pdbx_strand_id
1 'polypeptide(L)'
;MKLSGELFEEIISQLVSDSGSMQHNKRREPRVGVRAQGVITPWTLDRAAVKGTVVMIRDLSPGGICIVSAAPMQRGFRFVLQLQRVQREPLLANYEVRYCKLLSSNIWAVGGKLVNLNSTEADSSAA
;
A
#
# COMPACT_ATOMS: atom_id res chain seq x y z
N MET A 1 -4.06 12.48 8.95
CA MET A 1 -2.61 12.48 8.69
C MET A 1 -2.32 11.99 7.27
N LYS A 2 -1.24 12.45 6.65
CA LYS A 2 -0.70 11.84 5.42
C LYS A 2 0.39 10.84 5.82
N LEU A 3 0.47 9.71 5.14
CA LEU A 3 1.54 8.75 5.37
C LEU A 3 2.75 9.13 4.49
N SER A 4 3.90 9.40 5.10
CA SER A 4 5.15 9.61 4.36
C SER A 4 5.80 8.28 4.01
N GLY A 5 6.74 8.30 3.06
CA GLY A 5 7.52 7.11 2.69
C GLY A 5 8.38 6.62 3.86
N GLU A 6 9.01 7.53 4.59
CA GLU A 6 9.87 7.20 5.74
C GLU A 6 9.07 6.51 6.85
N LEU A 7 7.93 7.08 7.23
CA LEU A 7 7.07 6.50 8.27
C LEU A 7 6.50 5.15 7.84
N PHE A 8 6.19 4.97 6.55
CA PHE A 8 5.75 3.69 6.03
C PHE A 8 6.83 2.60 6.15
N GLU A 9 8.07 2.92 5.76
CA GLU A 9 9.20 1.98 5.88
C GLU A 9 9.53 1.67 7.34
N GLU A 10 9.48 2.68 8.21
CA GLU A 10 9.64 2.50 9.64
C GLU A 10 8.57 1.56 10.21
N ILE A 11 7.29 1.83 9.91
CA ILE A 11 6.18 0.97 10.34
C ILE A 11 6.39 -0.47 9.86
N ILE A 12 6.68 -0.67 8.58
CA ILE A 12 6.83 -2.01 8.01
C ILE A 12 8.05 -2.74 8.60
N SER A 13 9.17 -2.06 8.80
CA SER A 13 10.38 -2.69 9.35
C SER A 13 10.24 -3.08 10.82
N GLN A 14 9.40 -2.38 11.59
CA GLN A 14 9.13 -2.70 13.00
C GLN A 14 8.07 -3.79 13.19
N LEU A 15 7.27 -4.11 12.17
CA LEU A 15 6.25 -5.14 12.24
C LEU A 15 6.84 -6.54 12.07
N VAL A 16 7.30 -7.12 13.17
CA VAL A 16 7.82 -8.50 13.22
C VAL A 16 6.76 -9.46 13.75
N SER A 17 6.61 -10.62 13.11
CA SER A 17 5.76 -11.69 13.64
C SER A 17 6.44 -12.37 14.83
N ASP A 18 5.76 -12.46 15.97
CA ASP A 18 6.19 -13.37 17.03
C ASP A 18 6.08 -14.81 16.52
N SER A 19 7.19 -15.54 16.48
CA SER A 19 7.29 -16.90 15.95
C SER A 19 6.67 -17.98 16.88
N GLY A 20 5.88 -17.58 17.87
CA GLY A 20 5.33 -18.48 18.89
C GLY A 20 3.92 -18.11 19.30
N SER A 21 3.01 -19.08 19.17
CA SER A 21 1.63 -19.08 19.66
C SER A 21 0.67 -18.11 18.96
N MET A 22 -0.27 -18.66 18.18
CA MET A 22 -1.64 -18.15 17.95
C MET A 22 -2.31 -19.14 17.00
N GLN A 23 -2.71 -20.30 17.54
CA GLN A 23 -3.29 -21.45 16.84
C GLN A 23 -4.59 -21.13 16.06
N HIS A 24 -5.09 -19.89 16.12
CA HIS A 24 -6.31 -19.42 15.45
C HIS A 24 -6.11 -18.23 14.50
N ASN A 25 -4.91 -17.63 14.42
CA ASN A 25 -4.69 -16.48 13.54
C ASN A 25 -4.22 -16.94 12.15
N LYS A 26 -5.11 -16.89 11.15
CA LYS A 26 -4.79 -17.23 9.75
C LYS A 26 -3.85 -16.21 9.06
N ARG A 27 -3.55 -15.08 9.72
CA ARG A 27 -2.64 -14.07 9.17
C ARG A 27 -1.19 -14.49 9.45
N ARG A 28 -0.37 -14.46 8.41
CA ARG A 28 1.06 -14.77 8.49
C ARG A 28 1.91 -13.60 9.01
N GLU A 29 1.33 -12.40 9.01
CA GLU A 29 2.02 -11.15 9.34
C GLU A 29 1.13 -10.28 10.25
N PRO A 30 1.71 -9.60 11.26
CA PRO A 30 1.01 -8.63 12.08
C PRO A 30 0.56 -7.42 11.25
N ARG A 31 -0.52 -6.77 11.70
CA ARG A 31 -1.05 -5.56 11.08
C ARG A 31 -1.18 -4.45 12.09
N VAL A 32 -0.86 -3.23 11.69
CA VAL A 32 -1.10 -2.02 12.49
C VAL A 32 -2.14 -1.13 11.81
N GLY A 33 -3.04 -0.54 12.60
CA GLY A 33 -3.99 0.44 12.11
C GLY A 33 -3.34 1.82 12.00
N VAL A 34 -3.36 2.43 10.81
CA VAL A 34 -2.61 3.68 10.53
C VAL A 34 -3.53 4.88 10.28
N ARG A 35 -4.78 4.66 9.86
CA ARG A 35 -5.78 5.73 9.57
C ARG A 35 -5.18 6.98 8.89
N ALA A 36 -4.49 6.77 7.77
CA ALA A 36 -3.81 7.82 7.02
C ALA A 36 -4.40 8.00 5.62
N GLN A 37 -4.09 9.12 4.96
CA GLN A 37 -4.39 9.32 3.55
C GLN A 37 -3.19 8.95 2.68
N GLY A 38 -3.46 8.32 1.54
CA GLY A 38 -2.48 8.04 0.49
C GLY A 38 -3.05 8.32 -0.90
N VAL A 39 -2.18 8.45 -1.90
CA VAL A 39 -2.58 8.58 -3.30
C VAL A 39 -2.28 7.28 -4.01
N ILE A 40 -3.27 6.73 -4.72
CA ILE A 40 -3.08 5.56 -5.56
C ILE A 40 -3.30 5.88 -7.04
N THR A 41 -2.57 5.18 -7.90
CA THR A 41 -2.79 5.18 -9.35
C THR A 41 -2.94 3.74 -9.85
N PRO A 42 -3.73 3.48 -10.90
CA PRO A 42 -3.67 2.22 -11.63
C PRO A 42 -2.23 1.94 -12.07
N TRP A 43 -1.80 0.68 -11.94
CA TRP A 43 -0.54 0.25 -12.55
C TRP A 43 -0.75 0.15 -14.06
N THR A 44 0.01 0.93 -14.83
CA THR A 44 -0.01 0.94 -16.30
C THR A 44 1.40 0.77 -16.82
N LEU A 45 1.56 0.11 -17.98
CA LEU A 45 2.86 -0.06 -18.64
C LEU A 45 3.31 1.24 -19.34
N ASP A 46 2.33 2.06 -19.66
CA ASP A 46 2.33 3.15 -20.61
C ASP A 46 3.06 4.39 -20.08
N ARG A 47 3.41 4.41 -18.78
CA ARG A 47 3.91 5.58 -18.02
C ARG A 47 3.09 6.87 -18.19
N ALA A 48 1.93 6.80 -18.84
CA ALA A 48 1.03 7.92 -19.01
C ALA A 48 0.62 8.42 -17.62
N ALA A 49 0.61 9.73 -17.44
CA ALA A 49 0.24 10.34 -16.16
C ALA A 49 -1.24 10.07 -15.88
N VAL A 50 -1.51 8.96 -15.17
CA VAL A 50 -2.86 8.65 -14.70
C VAL A 50 -3.13 9.51 -13.47
N LYS A 51 -4.28 10.19 -13.46
CA LYS A 51 -4.71 10.98 -12.31
C LYS A 51 -4.81 10.08 -11.07
N GLY A 52 -4.08 10.46 -10.02
CA GLY A 52 -4.13 9.77 -8.73
C GLY A 52 -5.49 9.92 -8.03
N THR A 53 -5.90 8.87 -7.34
CA THR A 53 -7.07 8.86 -6.46
C THR A 53 -6.62 8.88 -5.00
N VAL A 54 -7.15 9.81 -4.21
CA VAL A 54 -6.91 9.84 -2.76
C VAL A 54 -7.74 8.75 -2.08
N VAL A 55 -7.10 7.95 -1.24
CA VAL A 55 -7.73 6.86 -0.48
C VAL A 55 -7.34 6.92 1.00
N MET A 56 -8.18 6.33 1.86
CA MET A 56 -7.84 6.14 3.27
C MET A 56 -7.14 4.79 3.46
N ILE A 57 -5.97 4.80 4.05
CA ILE A 57 -5.22 3.63 4.50
C ILE A 57 -5.73 3.25 5.89
N ARG A 58 -6.31 2.06 6.01
CA ARG A 58 -6.88 1.54 7.26
C ARG A 58 -5.83 0.79 8.07
N ASP A 59 -5.15 -0.16 7.45
CA ASP A 59 -4.14 -1.02 8.06
C ASP A 59 -2.97 -1.36 7.12
N LEU A 60 -1.80 -1.62 7.70
CA LEU A 60 -0.57 -2.05 7.01
C LEU A 60 0.00 -3.31 7.66
N SER A 61 0.63 -4.17 6.86
CA SER A 61 1.56 -5.22 7.27
C SER A 61 2.80 -5.17 6.36
N PRO A 62 3.88 -5.92 6.67
CA PRO A 62 5.04 -5.98 5.79
C PRO A 62 4.71 -6.39 4.34
N GLY A 63 3.77 -7.30 4.15
CA GLY A 63 3.35 -7.81 2.85
C GLY A 63 2.01 -7.28 2.35
N GLY A 64 1.37 -6.32 3.01
CA GLY A 64 -0.02 -5.98 2.68
C GLY A 64 -0.52 -4.63 3.16
N ILE A 65 -1.62 -4.20 2.56
CA ILE A 65 -2.33 -2.96 2.87
C ILE A 65 -3.83 -3.22 2.85
N CYS A 66 -4.58 -2.49 3.67
CA CYS A 66 -6.00 -2.27 3.41
C CYS A 66 -6.29 -0.78 3.22
N ILE A 67 -6.94 -0.46 2.11
CA ILE A 67 -7.45 0.87 1.83
C ILE A 67 -8.98 0.88 1.86
N VAL A 68 -9.55 2.08 1.96
CA VAL A 68 -10.96 2.38 1.75
C VAL A 68 -11.10 3.18 0.46
N SER A 69 -11.95 2.69 -0.43
CA SER A 69 -12.18 3.23 -1.77
C SER A 69 -13.66 3.55 -1.97
N ALA A 70 -13.95 4.59 -2.76
CA ALA A 70 -15.30 4.95 -3.18
C ALA A 70 -15.84 4.03 -4.32
N ALA A 71 -14.96 3.22 -4.92
CA ALA A 71 -15.29 2.31 -6.00
C ALA A 71 -14.74 0.90 -5.72
N PRO A 72 -15.41 -0.16 -6.18
CA PRO A 72 -14.90 -1.51 -6.09
C PRO A 72 -13.63 -1.66 -6.95
N MET A 73 -12.71 -2.51 -6.51
CA MET A 73 -11.53 -2.90 -7.29
C MET A 73 -11.54 -4.41 -7.51
N GLN A 74 -11.28 -4.83 -8.75
CA GLN A 74 -11.27 -6.24 -9.12
C GLN A 74 -10.07 -6.96 -8.50
N ARG A 75 -10.25 -8.21 -8.07
CA ARG A 75 -9.13 -9.06 -7.63
C ARG A 75 -8.13 -9.26 -8.76
N GLY A 76 -6.84 -9.16 -8.46
CA GLY A 76 -5.75 -9.21 -9.44
C GLY A 76 -5.42 -7.85 -10.07
N PHE A 77 -6.28 -6.83 -9.90
CA PHE A 77 -5.96 -5.47 -10.30
C PHE A 77 -4.72 -4.96 -9.55
N ARG A 78 -3.87 -4.21 -10.25
CA ARG A 78 -2.65 -3.63 -9.67
C ARG A 78 -2.77 -2.12 -9.55
N PHE A 79 -2.31 -1.60 -8.42
CA PHE A 79 -2.24 -0.18 -8.16
C PHE A 79 -0.92 0.18 -7.49
N VAL A 80 -0.48 1.42 -7.70
CA VAL A 80 0.71 1.99 -7.09
C VAL A 80 0.25 2.91 -5.97
N LEU A 81 0.76 2.72 -4.76
CA LEU A 81 0.65 3.70 -3.69
C LEU A 81 1.87 4.63 -3.76
N GLN A 82 1.61 5.93 -3.92
CA GLN A 82 2.63 6.97 -3.92
C GLN A 82 2.72 7.60 -2.52
N LEU A 83 3.89 7.48 -1.90
CA LEU A 83 4.18 8.05 -0.60
C LEU A 83 5.26 9.12 -0.74
N GLN A 84 4.92 10.34 -0.35
CA GLN A 84 5.85 11.46 -0.41
C GLN A 84 6.98 11.26 0.60
N ARG A 85 8.20 11.61 0.19
CA ARG A 85 9.39 11.61 1.06
C ARG A 85 9.91 13.04 1.22
N VAL A 86 10.57 13.31 2.34
CA VAL A 86 11.17 14.62 2.59
C VAL A 86 12.48 14.72 1.81
N GLN A 87 12.57 15.66 0.85
CA GLN A 87 13.76 15.90 0.04
C GLN A 87 14.27 14.69 -0.76
N ARG A 88 13.39 13.72 -1.06
CA ARG A 88 13.70 12.53 -1.86
C ARG A 88 12.55 12.24 -2.81
N GLU A 89 12.85 11.45 -3.83
CA GLU A 89 11.82 10.93 -4.74
C GLU A 89 10.76 10.12 -3.98
N PRO A 90 9.48 10.20 -4.38
CA PRO A 90 8.41 9.44 -3.74
C PRO A 90 8.70 7.94 -3.74
N LEU A 91 8.34 7.28 -2.64
CA LEU A 91 8.32 5.82 -2.58
C LEU A 91 7.09 5.30 -3.32
N LEU A 92 7.31 4.39 -4.27
CA LEU A 92 6.27 3.76 -5.06
C LEU A 92 6.10 2.31 -4.61
N ALA A 93 4.98 2.01 -3.96
CA ALA A 93 4.67 0.66 -3.50
C ALA A 93 3.61 0.03 -4.41
N ASN A 94 3.98 -1.04 -5.12
CA ASN A 94 3.09 -1.74 -6.04
C ASN A 94 2.30 -2.81 -5.31
N TYR A 95 0.98 -2.77 -5.41
CA TYR A 95 0.07 -3.71 -4.77
C TYR A 95 -0.82 -4.42 -5.79
N GLU A 96 -1.14 -5.68 -5.51
CA GLU A 96 -2.15 -6.45 -6.21
C GLU A 96 -3.36 -6.70 -5.30
N VAL A 97 -4.56 -6.36 -5.78
CA VAL A 97 -5.81 -6.56 -5.04
C VAL A 97 -6.04 -8.05 -4.77
N ARG A 98 -6.13 -8.41 -3.50
CA ARG A 98 -6.44 -9.77 -3.03
C ARG A 98 -7.90 -9.96 -2.64
N TYR A 99 -8.53 -8.91 -2.10
CA TYR A 99 -9.96 -8.92 -1.82
C TYR A 99 -10.55 -7.51 -1.90
N CYS A 100 -11.85 -7.44 -2.17
CA CYS A 100 -12.65 -6.22 -2.14
C CYS A 100 -13.98 -6.55 -1.46
N LYS A 101 -14.37 -5.76 -0.45
CA LYS A 101 -15.60 -5.98 0.34
C LYS A 101 -16.33 -4.66 0.55
N LEU A 102 -17.62 -4.64 0.25
CA LEU A 102 -18.49 -3.51 0.57
C LEU A 102 -18.59 -3.34 2.09
N LEU A 103 -18.32 -2.14 2.58
CA LEU A 103 -18.47 -1.75 3.99
C LEU A 103 -19.80 -1.03 4.24
N SER A 104 -20.16 -0.12 3.34
CA SER A 104 -21.37 0.70 3.35
C SER A 104 -21.63 1.20 1.92
N SER A 105 -22.75 1.89 1.68
CA SER A 105 -23.12 2.45 0.37
C SER A 105 -21.94 3.15 -0.31
N ASN A 106 -21.43 2.57 -1.40
CA ASN A 106 -20.27 3.05 -2.18
C ASN A 106 -18.94 3.14 -1.41
N ILE A 107 -18.78 2.42 -0.29
CA ILE A 107 -17.53 2.39 0.48
C ILE A 107 -17.02 0.96 0.49
N TRP A 108 -15.80 0.75 -0.02
CA TRP A 108 -15.21 -0.57 -0.20
C TRP A 108 -13.89 -0.68 0.57
N ALA A 109 -13.75 -1.75 1.36
CA ALA A 109 -12.47 -2.18 1.87
C ALA A 109 -11.74 -3.00 0.80
N VAL A 110 -10.57 -2.52 0.39
CA VAL A 110 -9.73 -3.19 -0.60
C VAL A 110 -8.44 -3.63 0.06
N GLY A 111 -8.19 -4.93 0.09
CA GLY A 111 -6.93 -5.51 0.56
C GLY A 111 -5.96 -5.73 -0.59
N GLY A 112 -4.78 -5.15 -0.49
CA GLY A 112 -3.67 -5.35 -1.43
C GLY A 112 -2.57 -6.22 -0.82
N LYS A 113 -1.95 -7.07 -1.65
CA LYS A 113 -0.66 -7.71 -1.32
C LYS A 113 0.45 -6.92 -2.00
N LEU A 114 1.51 -6.61 -1.26
CA LEU A 114 2.69 -5.95 -1.79
C LEU A 114 3.35 -6.86 -2.84
N VAL A 115 3.65 -6.28 -4.00
CA VAL A 115 4.32 -6.94 -5.12
C VAL A 115 5.80 -6.57 -5.11
N ASN A 116 6.08 -5.27 -5.06
CA ASN A 116 7.44 -4.73 -4.90
C ASN A 116 7.38 -3.28 -4.38
N LEU A 117 8.53 -2.81 -3.89
CA LEU A 117 8.79 -1.43 -3.53
C LEU A 117 9.81 -0.88 -4.52
N ASN A 118 9.50 0.23 -5.15
CA ASN A 118 10.41 0.94 -6.03
C ASN A 118 10.70 2.31 -5.40
N SER A 119 11.95 2.54 -5.03
CA SER A 119 12.48 3.90 -4.94
C SER A 119 12.78 4.35 -6.36
N THR A 120 12.26 5.51 -6.76
CA THR A 120 12.72 6.17 -8.00
C THR A 120 14.08 6.81 -7.73
N GLU A 121 15.04 6.07 -7.20
CA GLU A 121 16.43 6.50 -7.25
C GLU A 121 16.82 6.37 -8.71
N ALA A 122 16.92 7.51 -9.40
CA ALA A 122 17.54 7.52 -10.71
C ALA A 122 18.91 6.87 -10.55
N ASP A 123 19.14 5.76 -11.26
CA ASP A 123 20.46 5.24 -11.56
C ASP A 123 21.32 6.39 -12.11
N SER A 124 22.01 7.11 -11.23
CA SER A 124 23.11 8.02 -11.55
C SER A 124 24.43 7.28 -11.40
N SER A 125 24.46 6.01 -11.80
CA SER A 125 25.69 5.30 -12.13
C SER A 125 25.63 4.81 -13.58
N ALA A 126 25.82 5.75 -14.49
CA ALA A 126 26.40 5.46 -15.79
C ALA A 126 27.48 6.51 -16.03
N ALA A 127 28.71 6.01 -16.06
CA ALA A 127 29.97 6.72 -16.20
C ALA A 127 30.10 7.49 -17.52
#